data_AF-A0A377M5W7-F1
#
_entry.id   AF-A0A377M5W7-F1
#
_cell.length_a   1.000
_cell.length_b   1.000
_cell.length_c   1.000
_cell.angle_alpha   90.00
_cell.angle_beta   90.00
_cell.angle_gamma   90.00
#
_symmetry.space_group_name_H-M   'P 1'
#
loop_
_entity.id
_entity.type
_entity.pdbx_description
1 polymer ?
#
loop_
_entity_poly.entity_id
_entity_poly.type
_entity_poly.pdbx_seq_one_letter_code
_entity_poly.pdbx_strand_id
1 'polypeptide(L)'
;MSNIDKRALRDSAESTIGILENISGFEPSDIDGDTVELRFETEDGFDTGCDVSIVDQCQKAADVVRALLDELEAKDKQIAELESDNAYIRNRHKELDLLIGKNILVMQAAIIEWQGTGDARKGLAWIYNTLFGPGELPDESEKDAQAYF
;
A
#
# COMPACT_ATOMS: atom_id res chain seq x y z
N MET A 1 10.94 15.76 -0.90
CA MET A 1 11.43 14.42 -0.51
C MET A 1 12.49 14.03 -1.53
N SER A 2 13.69 13.70 -1.10
CA SER A 2 14.75 13.23 -2.00
C SER A 2 14.24 11.96 -2.69
N ASN A 3 14.25 11.94 -4.03
CA ASN A 3 13.89 10.76 -4.79
C ASN A 3 15.11 9.84 -4.77
N ILE A 4 15.28 9.12 -3.66
CA ILE A 4 16.36 8.15 -3.52
C ILE A 4 16.19 7.10 -4.61
N ASP A 5 17.23 6.90 -5.41
CA ASP A 5 17.30 5.77 -6.32
C ASP A 5 17.44 4.49 -5.50
N LYS A 6 16.30 3.81 -5.29
CA LYS A 6 16.21 2.59 -4.47
C LYS A 6 17.07 1.46 -5.01
N ARG A 7 17.25 1.38 -6.33
CA ARG A 7 18.08 0.35 -6.96
C ARG A 7 19.55 0.64 -6.68
N ALA A 8 19.99 1.89 -6.90
CA ALA A 8 21.35 2.29 -6.56
C ALA A 8 21.65 2.12 -5.06
N LEU A 9 20.67 2.40 -4.20
CA LEU A 9 20.81 2.19 -2.75
C LEU A 9 20.95 0.70 -2.41
N ARG A 10 20.16 -0.18 -3.03
CA ARG A 10 20.28 -1.64 -2.86
C ARG A 10 21.65 -2.13 -3.30
N ASP A 11 22.08 -1.77 -4.50
CA ASP A 11 23.39 -2.18 -5.04
C ASP A 11 24.53 -1.72 -4.12
N SER A 12 24.44 -0.49 -3.59
CA SER A 12 25.40 0.05 -2.62
C SER A 12 25.37 -0.70 -1.28
N ALA A 13 24.20 -1.07 -0.80
CA ALA A 13 24.04 -1.80 0.46
C ALA A 13 24.55 -3.25 0.33
N GLU A 14 24.25 -3.94 -0.76
CA GLU A 14 24.79 -5.28 -1.06
C GLU A 14 26.32 -5.26 -1.16
N SER A 15 26.89 -4.24 -1.83
CA SER A 15 28.35 -4.06 -1.87
C SER A 15 28.93 -3.82 -0.48
N THR A 16 28.26 -3.05 0.37
CA THR A 16 28.72 -2.77 1.74
C THR A 16 28.67 -4.03 2.60
N ILE A 17 27.56 -4.78 2.52
CA ILE A 17 27.39 -6.06 3.19
C ILE A 17 28.53 -7.02 2.80
N GLY A 18 28.83 -7.16 1.50
CA GLY A 18 29.91 -8.05 1.06
C GLY A 18 31.28 -7.66 1.62
N ILE A 19 31.58 -6.36 1.74
CA ILE A 19 32.81 -5.90 2.39
C ILE A 19 32.82 -6.27 3.87
N LEU A 20 31.72 -6.02 4.58
CA LEU A 20 31.59 -6.31 6.00
C LEU A 20 31.71 -7.82 6.28
N GLU A 21 31.10 -8.66 5.45
CA GLU A 21 31.18 -10.12 5.58
C GLU A 21 32.56 -10.67 5.27
N ASN A 22 33.27 -10.06 4.31
CA ASN A 22 34.66 -10.41 4.07
C ASN A 22 35.53 -10.08 5.28
N ILE A 23 35.31 -8.93 5.93
CA ILE A 23 36.05 -8.55 7.15
C ILE A 23 35.67 -9.45 8.32
N SER A 24 34.39 -9.78 8.49
CA SER A 24 33.96 -10.65 9.60
C SER A 24 34.40 -12.11 9.45
N GLY A 25 34.76 -12.54 8.23
CA GLY A 25 35.25 -13.90 7.97
C GLY A 25 36.68 -14.18 8.42
N PHE A 26 37.43 -13.17 8.87
CA PHE A 26 38.80 -13.36 9.39
C PHE A 26 38.78 -13.88 10.83
N GLU A 27 39.78 -14.69 11.21
CA GLU A 27 40.01 -14.96 12.62
C GLU A 27 40.56 -13.70 13.30
N PRO A 28 40.12 -13.35 14.53
CA PRO A 28 40.61 -12.15 15.22
C PRO A 28 42.13 -12.08 15.34
N SER A 29 42.82 -13.22 15.42
CA SER A 29 44.29 -13.29 15.46
C SER A 29 44.98 -12.94 14.14
N ASP A 30 44.26 -13.00 13.02
CA ASP A 30 44.78 -12.68 11.69
C ASP A 30 44.68 -11.18 11.38
N ILE A 31 43.98 -10.42 12.22
CA ILE A 31 43.83 -8.97 12.11
C ILE A 31 44.65 -8.30 13.22
N ASP A 32 45.73 -7.65 12.82
CA ASP A 32 46.49 -6.77 13.70
C ASP A 32 45.60 -5.62 14.18
N GLY A 33 45.11 -5.73 15.43
CA GLY A 33 44.25 -4.71 16.04
C GLY A 33 42.76 -4.90 15.78
N ASP A 34 42.25 -6.14 15.72
CA ASP A 34 40.81 -6.40 15.71
C ASP A 34 40.08 -5.71 16.88
N THR A 35 40.73 -5.62 18.04
CA THR A 35 40.18 -4.97 19.22
C THR A 35 40.49 -3.47 19.24
N VAL A 36 39.45 -2.65 19.20
CA VAL A 36 39.51 -1.23 19.55
C VAL A 36 39.17 -1.07 21.03
N GLU A 37 40.17 -0.71 21.83
CA GLU A 37 39.98 -0.40 23.25
C GLU A 37 39.40 1.01 23.41
N LEU A 38 38.12 1.08 23.78
CA LEU A 38 37.50 2.34 24.15
C LEU A 38 37.55 2.47 25.68
N ARG A 39 38.15 3.55 26.18
CA ARG A 39 38.24 3.85 27.61
C ARG A 39 37.53 5.16 27.89
N PHE A 40 36.55 5.11 28.79
CA PHE A 40 35.74 6.24 29.17
C PHE A 40 35.66 6.28 30.69
N GLU A 41 36.10 7.37 31.30
CA GLU A 41 36.01 7.54 32.75
C GLU A 41 34.93 8.56 33.10
N THR A 42 34.14 8.25 34.14
CA THR A 42 33.24 9.24 34.74
C THR A 42 34.04 10.25 35.58
N GLU A 43 33.43 11.38 35.97
CA GLU A 43 34.08 12.38 36.85
C GLU A 43 34.56 11.79 38.19
N ASP A 44 33.93 10.70 38.65
CA ASP A 44 34.31 9.96 39.85
C ASP A 44 35.42 8.90 39.61
N GLY A 45 35.96 8.82 38.39
CA GLY A 45 37.04 7.92 38.00
C GLY A 45 36.63 6.47 37.72
N PHE A 46 35.34 6.21 37.45
CA PHE A 46 34.86 4.86 37.11
C PHE A 46 35.01 4.59 35.61
N ASP A 47 35.69 3.50 35.25
CA ASP A 47 35.84 3.08 33.84
C ASP A 47 34.56 2.42 33.33
N THR A 48 34.00 3.03 32.30
CA THR A 48 32.83 2.59 31.53
C THR A 48 33.21 2.20 30.10
N GLY A 49 34.51 2.06 29.84
CA GLY A 49 35.07 1.60 28.60
C GLY A 49 34.61 0.20 28.20
N CYS A 50 34.80 -0.12 26.93
CA CYS A 50 34.63 -1.46 26.41
C CYS A 50 35.61 -1.73 25.27
N ASP A 51 35.85 -3.00 25.03
CA ASP A 51 36.60 -3.47 23.88
C ASP A 51 35.63 -3.79 22.76
N VAL A 52 35.89 -3.24 21.57
CA VAL A 52 35.06 -3.43 20.38
C VAL A 52 35.86 -4.22 19.36
N SER A 53 35.42 -5.44 19.06
CA SER A 53 36.00 -6.26 17.98
C SER A 53 35.46 -5.80 16.62
N ILE A 54 36.35 -5.56 15.67
CA ILE A 54 36.02 -5.14 14.32
C ILE A 54 35.28 -6.26 13.58
N VAL A 55 35.74 -7.51 13.66
CA VAL A 55 35.08 -8.64 12.98
C VAL A 55 33.65 -8.83 13.48
N ASP A 56 33.44 -8.73 14.80
CA ASP A 56 32.11 -8.85 15.41
C ASP A 56 31.18 -7.71 14.97
N GLN A 57 31.69 -6.48 14.96
CA GLN A 57 30.88 -5.32 14.54
C GLN A 57 30.58 -5.35 13.05
N CYS A 58 31.51 -5.81 12.21
CA CYS A 58 31.28 -5.99 10.79
C CYS A 58 30.17 -7.01 10.54
N GLN A 59 30.18 -8.15 11.25
CA GLN A 59 29.10 -9.15 11.14
C GLN A 59 27.75 -8.55 11.55
N LYS A 60 27.69 -7.90 12.72
CA LYS A 60 26.46 -7.27 13.23
C LYS A 60 25.93 -6.21 12.28
N ALA A 61 26.82 -5.38 11.72
CA ALA A 61 26.44 -4.35 10.77
C ALA A 61 25.90 -4.97 9.46
N ALA A 62 26.54 -6.03 8.94
CA ALA A 62 26.05 -6.75 7.77
C ALA A 62 24.64 -7.31 8.00
N ASP A 63 24.42 -7.96 9.14
CA ASP A 63 23.12 -8.54 9.51
C ASP A 63 22.02 -7.48 9.64
N VAL A 64 22.33 -6.35 10.30
CA VAL A 64 21.39 -5.22 10.44
C VAL A 64 21.04 -4.60 9.10
N VAL A 65 22.04 -4.33 8.24
CA VAL A 65 21.80 -3.74 6.92
C VAL A 65 20.97 -4.69 6.06
N ARG A 66 21.24 -6.00 6.11
CA ARG A 66 20.46 -7.02 5.41
C ARG A 66 19.00 -7.06 5.90
N ALA A 67 18.78 -7.10 7.20
CA ALA A 67 17.42 -7.09 7.76
C ALA A 67 16.64 -5.84 7.37
N LEU A 68 17.30 -4.68 7.30
CA LEU A 68 16.70 -3.44 6.85
C LEU A 68 16.35 -3.46 5.35
N LEU A 69 17.19 -4.07 4.50
CA LEU A 69 16.88 -4.26 3.08
C LEU A 69 15.66 -5.17 2.89
N ASP A 70 15.61 -6.31 3.60
CA ASP A 70 14.51 -7.25 3.53
C ASP A 70 13.17 -6.60 3.95
N GLU A 71 13.18 -5.84 5.05
CA GLU A 71 12.00 -5.10 5.52
C GLU A 71 11.58 -4.02 4.52
N LEU A 72 12.53 -3.32 3.90
CA LEU A 72 12.23 -2.31 2.88
C LEU A 72 11.56 -2.93 1.65
N GLU A 73 12.05 -4.08 1.19
CA GLU A 73 11.47 -4.82 0.06
C GLU A 73 10.06 -5.35 0.39
N ALA A 74 9.86 -5.85 1.61
CA ALA A 74 8.55 -6.28 2.08
C ALA A 74 7.55 -5.13 2.11
N LYS A 75 7.96 -3.95 2.58
CA LYS A 75 7.11 -2.74 2.57
C LYS A 75 6.82 -2.26 1.16
N ASP A 76 7.79 -2.28 0.26
CA ASP A 76 7.57 -1.87 -1.13
C ASP A 76 6.55 -2.77 -1.84
N LYS A 77 6.59 -4.08 -1.58
CA LYS A 77 5.56 -5.01 -2.06
C LYS A 77 4.17 -4.71 -1.50
N GLN A 78 4.07 -4.47 -0.20
CA GLN A 78 2.79 -4.11 0.45
C GLN A 78 2.22 -2.80 -0.10
N ILE A 79 3.07 -1.79 -0.34
CA ILE A 79 2.65 -0.53 -0.94
C ILE A 79 2.11 -0.75 -2.35
N ALA A 80 2.79 -1.54 -3.17
CA ALA A 80 2.32 -1.85 -4.53
C ALA A 80 0.97 -2.57 -4.54
N GLU A 81 0.75 -3.52 -3.62
CA GLU A 81 -0.54 -4.19 -3.43
C GLU A 81 -1.64 -3.19 -3.02
N LEU A 82 -1.36 -2.34 -2.03
CA LEU A 82 -2.30 -1.31 -1.57
C LEU A 82 -2.62 -0.26 -2.64
N GLU A 83 -1.65 0.11 -3.48
CA GLU A 83 -1.86 1.02 -4.61
C GLU A 83 -2.76 0.40 -5.68
N SER A 84 -2.57 -0.88 -5.98
CA SER A 84 -3.43 -1.65 -6.89
C SER A 84 -4.87 -1.72 -6.37
N ASP A 85 -5.05 -2.08 -5.10
CA ASP A 85 -6.37 -2.17 -4.48
C ASP A 85 -7.07 -0.80 -4.44
N ASN A 86 -6.34 0.25 -4.11
CA ASN A 86 -6.87 1.62 -4.16
C ASN A 86 -7.29 2.02 -5.57
N ALA A 87 -6.52 1.67 -6.60
CA ALA A 87 -6.88 1.96 -7.98
C ALA A 87 -8.16 1.23 -8.39
N TYR A 88 -8.29 -0.05 -8.02
CA TYR A 88 -9.50 -0.83 -8.26
C TYR A 88 -10.74 -0.21 -7.58
N ILE A 89 -10.65 0.10 -6.28
CA ILE A 89 -11.75 0.70 -5.52
C ILE A 89 -12.15 2.04 -6.10
N ARG A 90 -11.18 2.89 -6.49
CA ARG A 90 -11.45 4.18 -7.12
C ARG A 90 -12.18 4.04 -8.45
N ASN A 91 -11.82 3.06 -9.27
CA ASN A 91 -12.51 2.80 -10.52
C ASN A 91 -13.94 2.32 -10.28
N ARG A 92 -14.14 1.40 -9.34
CA ARG A 92 -15.48 0.91 -8.98
C ARG A 92 -16.36 2.02 -8.40
N HIS A 93 -15.78 2.93 -7.60
CA HIS A 93 -16.48 4.11 -7.10
C HIS A 93 -16.96 5.02 -8.25
N LYS A 94 -16.09 5.31 -9.22
CA LYS A 94 -16.47 6.12 -10.39
C LYS A 94 -17.59 5.48 -11.21
N GLU A 95 -17.54 4.15 -11.39
CA GLU A 95 -18.63 3.43 -12.04
C GLU A 95 -19.93 3.59 -11.28
N LEU A 96 -19.93 3.34 -9.96
CA LEU A 96 -21.12 3.52 -9.13
C LEU A 96 -21.66 4.95 -9.19
N ASP A 97 -20.80 5.96 -9.10
CA ASP A 97 -21.19 7.38 -9.22
C ASP A 97 -21.86 7.66 -10.57
N LEU A 98 -21.33 7.12 -11.66
CA LEU A 98 -21.92 7.25 -12.99
C LEU A 98 -23.29 6.58 -13.07
N LEU A 99 -23.44 5.40 -12.48
CA LEU A 99 -24.71 4.67 -12.46
C LEU A 99 -25.76 5.42 -11.64
N ILE A 100 -25.39 5.91 -10.45
CA ILE A 100 -26.28 6.71 -9.60
C ILE A 100 -26.68 7.99 -10.33
N GLY A 101 -25.71 8.70 -10.92
CA GLY A 101 -25.97 9.92 -11.69
C GLY A 101 -26.93 9.69 -12.86
N LYS A 102 -26.73 8.62 -13.64
CA LYS A 102 -27.62 8.25 -14.74
C LYS A 102 -29.04 7.95 -14.24
N ASN A 103 -29.17 7.21 -13.15
CA ASN A 103 -30.47 6.88 -12.56
C ASN A 103 -31.21 8.14 -12.09
N ILE A 104 -30.52 9.09 -11.43
CA ILE A 104 -31.11 10.37 -11.02
C ILE A 104 -31.59 11.16 -12.25
N LEU A 105 -30.77 11.28 -13.30
CA LEU A 105 -31.14 12.00 -14.52
C LEU A 105 -32.37 11.39 -15.20
N VAL A 106 -32.47 10.06 -15.22
CA VAL A 106 -33.62 9.38 -15.81
C VAL A 106 -34.89 9.55 -14.98
N MET A 107 -34.78 9.51 -13.65
CA MET A 107 -35.92 9.83 -12.77
C MET A 107 -36.39 11.28 -12.99
N GLN A 108 -35.46 12.23 -13.15
CA GLN A 108 -35.80 13.61 -13.48
C GLN A 108 -36.50 13.72 -14.85
N ALA A 109 -35.98 13.04 -15.87
CA ALA A 109 -36.59 13.01 -17.21
C ALA A 109 -38.00 12.40 -17.18
N ALA A 110 -38.20 11.33 -16.40
CA ALA A 110 -39.50 10.71 -16.21
C ALA A 110 -40.54 11.68 -15.63
N ILE A 111 -40.15 12.46 -14.61
CA ILE A 111 -41.01 13.49 -14.00
C ILE A 111 -41.35 14.58 -15.02
N ILE A 112 -40.36 15.08 -15.76
CA ILE A 112 -40.55 16.13 -16.77
C ILE A 112 -41.51 15.66 -17.87
N GLU A 113 -41.30 14.45 -18.41
CA GLU A 113 -42.13 13.88 -19.46
C GLU A 113 -43.59 13.69 -19.00
N TRP A 114 -43.78 13.17 -17.79
CA TRP A 114 -45.11 13.02 -17.22
C TRP A 114 -45.79 14.37 -17.02
N GLN A 115 -45.10 15.36 -16.44
CA GLN A 115 -45.68 16.70 -16.21
C GLN A 115 -45.99 17.43 -17.53
N GLY A 116 -45.15 17.27 -18.55
CA GLY A 116 -45.35 17.90 -19.85
C GLY A 116 -46.47 17.28 -20.68
N THR A 117 -46.70 15.97 -20.54
CA THR A 117 -47.69 15.24 -21.35
C THR A 117 -49.00 14.94 -20.63
N GLY A 118 -49.00 14.92 -19.30
CA GLY A 118 -50.09 14.41 -18.46
C GLY A 118 -50.22 12.89 -18.46
N ASP A 119 -49.37 12.14 -19.19
CA ASP A 119 -49.43 10.67 -19.28
C ASP A 119 -48.28 10.01 -18.50
N ALA A 120 -48.60 9.47 -17.33
CA ALA A 120 -47.63 8.81 -16.45
C ALA A 120 -46.93 7.60 -17.12
N ARG A 121 -47.53 6.96 -18.13
CA ARG A 121 -46.92 5.82 -18.84
C ARG A 121 -45.68 6.26 -19.63
N LYS A 122 -45.69 7.49 -20.16
CA LYS A 122 -44.53 8.05 -20.87
C LYS A 122 -43.38 8.34 -19.91
N GLY A 123 -43.68 8.85 -18.70
CA GLY A 123 -42.70 8.98 -17.63
C GLY A 123 -42.13 7.63 -17.20
N LEU A 124 -42.99 6.63 -16.99
CA LEU A 124 -42.57 5.27 -16.59
C LEU A 124 -41.64 4.60 -17.62
N ALA A 125 -41.86 4.85 -18.91
CA ALA A 125 -41.00 4.32 -19.97
C ALA A 125 -39.53 4.76 -19.83
N TRP A 126 -39.27 5.99 -19.36
CA TRP A 126 -37.90 6.45 -19.09
C TRP A 126 -37.19 5.59 -18.04
N ILE A 127 -37.88 5.31 -16.94
CA ILE A 127 -37.37 4.50 -15.83
C ILE A 127 -37.16 3.06 -16.32
N TYR A 128 -38.18 2.45 -16.92
CA TYR A 128 -38.12 1.06 -17.39
C TYR A 128 -36.98 0.81 -18.39
N ASN A 129 -36.76 1.72 -19.33
CA ASN A 129 -35.71 1.60 -20.34
C ASN A 129 -34.28 1.76 -19.79
N THR A 130 -34.13 2.17 -18.53
CA THR A 130 -32.83 2.46 -17.91
C THR A 130 -32.48 1.54 -16.74
N LEU A 131 -33.47 0.84 -16.18
CA LEU A 131 -33.24 -0.20 -15.17
C LEU A 131 -32.28 -1.27 -15.71
N PHE A 132 -31.45 -1.82 -14.82
CA PHE A 132 -30.23 -2.54 -15.17
C PHE A 132 -30.50 -3.97 -15.70
N GLY A 133 -30.85 -4.13 -16.98
CA GLY A 133 -30.82 -5.44 -17.65
C GLY A 133 -31.70 -6.54 -17.02
N PRO A 134 -31.57 -7.79 -17.50
CA PRO A 134 -32.46 -8.90 -17.07
C PRO A 134 -32.29 -9.25 -15.59
N GLY A 135 -33.37 -9.22 -14.81
CA GLY A 135 -33.40 -9.63 -13.40
C GLY A 135 -33.48 -8.50 -12.36
N GLU A 136 -33.27 -7.24 -12.76
CA GLU A 136 -33.46 -6.06 -11.89
C GLU A 136 -34.90 -5.55 -11.90
N LEU A 137 -35.72 -6.06 -12.81
CA LEU A 137 -37.15 -5.84 -12.79
C LEU A 137 -37.79 -6.89 -11.87
N PRO A 138 -38.71 -6.49 -10.97
CA PRO A 138 -39.51 -7.46 -10.24
C PRO A 138 -40.30 -8.33 -11.21
N ASP A 139 -40.63 -9.54 -10.78
CA ASP A 139 -41.46 -10.46 -11.56
C ASP A 139 -42.77 -9.76 -11.99
N GLU A 140 -43.23 -9.98 -13.22
CA GLU A 140 -44.44 -9.30 -13.74
C GLU A 140 -45.70 -9.63 -12.91
N SER A 141 -45.70 -10.77 -12.23
CA SER A 141 -46.76 -11.19 -11.30
C SER A 141 -46.68 -10.52 -9.94
N GLU A 142 -45.54 -9.92 -9.58
CA GLU A 142 -45.36 -9.17 -8.33
C GLU A 142 -46.30 -7.95 -8.32
N LYS A 143 -46.93 -7.73 -7.16
CA LYS A 143 -47.88 -6.63 -6.91
C LYS A 143 -47.58 -5.89 -5.61
N ASP A 144 -46.73 -6.45 -4.74
CA ASP A 144 -46.35 -5.83 -3.48
C ASP A 144 -45.04 -5.04 -3.64
N ALA A 145 -45.19 -3.76 -3.98
CA ALA A 145 -44.04 -2.84 -4.06
C ALA A 145 -43.36 -2.63 -2.69
N GLN A 146 -44.08 -2.85 -1.57
CA GLN A 146 -43.54 -2.65 -0.22
C GLN A 146 -42.54 -3.76 0.17
N ALA A 147 -42.57 -4.91 -0.48
CA ALA A 147 -41.62 -6.00 -0.24
C ALA A 147 -40.14 -5.64 -0.54
N TYR A 148 -39.91 -4.53 -1.27
CA TYR A 148 -38.59 -4.10 -1.73
C TYR A 148 -38.06 -2.84 -0.98
N PHE A 149 -38.75 -2.39 0.09
CA PHE A 149 -38.41 -1.22 0.91
C PHE A 149 -38.46 -1.55 2.40
#